data_AF-A0A1F7L5C4-F1
#
_entry.id   AF-A0A1F7L5C4-F1
#
_cell.length_a   1.000
_cell.length_b   1.000
_cell.length_c   1.000
_cell.angle_alpha   90.00
_cell.angle_beta   90.00
_cell.angle_gamma   90.00
#
_symmetry.space_group_name_H-M   'P 1'
#
loop_
_entity.id
_entity.type
_entity.pdbx_description
1 polymer ?
#
loop_
_entity_poly.entity_id
_entity_poly.type
_entity_poly.pdbx_seq_one_letter_code
_entity_poly.pdbx_strand_id
1 'polypeptide(L)'
;MSSSRGRQRGYTLAVPAERITVRDILEVTEGADFFHRCMFRRRCGDEPTCFLHGIGAAIRTDLEARLKSLILADLARGEDLQGAVR
;
A
#
# COMPACT_ATOMS: atom_id res chain seq x y z
N MET A 1 0.32 -5.59 15.63
CA MET A 1 0.53 -4.46 16.55
C MET A 1 0.36 -4.95 17.99
N SER A 2 1.03 -4.37 18.98
CA SER A 2 0.67 -4.56 20.39
C SER A 2 0.17 -3.23 20.97
N SER A 3 -0.86 -3.31 21.82
CA SER A 3 -1.48 -2.15 22.47
C SER A 3 -1.26 -2.26 23.98
N SER A 4 -0.65 -1.25 24.59
CA SER A 4 -0.50 -1.18 26.05
C SER A 4 -1.58 -0.27 26.65
N ARG A 5 -2.24 -0.79 27.70
CA ARG A 5 -3.21 -0.04 28.52
C ARG A 5 -2.59 0.30 29.88
N GLY A 6 -3.13 1.30 30.57
CA GLY A 6 -2.65 1.74 31.89
C GLY A 6 -1.86 3.05 31.84
N ARG A 7 -0.93 3.25 32.78
CA ARG A 7 -0.16 4.50 32.95
C ARG A 7 0.87 4.77 31.85
N GLN A 8 1.28 3.75 31.11
CA GLN A 8 2.13 3.85 29.91
C GLN A 8 1.31 3.38 28.71
N ARG A 9 0.56 4.32 28.12
CA ARG A 9 -0.32 4.08 26.96
C ARG A 9 0.50 4.14 25.68
N GLY A 10 0.13 3.34 24.69
CA GLY A 10 0.72 3.46 23.36
C GLY A 10 0.49 2.25 22.49
N TYR A 11 1.02 2.35 21.27
CA TYR A 11 1.10 1.26 20.31
C TYR A 11 2.56 1.02 19.97
N THR A 12 2.91 -0.24 19.80
CA THR A 12 4.20 -0.62 19.24
C THR A 12 4.00 -1.50 18.01
N LEU A 13 4.96 -1.44 17.09
CA LEU A 13 4.98 -2.32 15.94
C LEU A 13 5.08 -3.78 16.43
N ALA A 14 4.28 -4.67 15.85
CA ALA A 14 4.40 -6.10 16.19
C ALA A 14 5.57 -6.80 15.50
N VAL A 15 6.13 -6.16 14.49
CA VAL A 15 7.31 -6.62 13.75
C VAL A 15 8.23 -5.42 13.51
N PRO A 16 9.53 -5.64 13.25
CA PRO A 16 10.46 -4.56 12.88
C PRO A 16 9.96 -3.75 11.67
N ALA A 17 10.31 -2.46 11.61
CA ALA A 17 9.88 -1.56 10.54
C ALA A 17 10.42 -1.98 9.15
N GLU A 18 11.51 -2.75 9.12
CA GLU A 18 12.13 -3.31 7.92
C GLU A 18 11.30 -4.46 7.31
N ARG A 19 10.29 -4.95 8.03
CA ARG A 19 9.37 -6.00 7.55
C ARG A 19 7.99 -5.47 7.16
N ILE A 20 7.78 -4.16 7.24
CA ILE A 20 6.49 -3.52 6.92
C ILE A 20 6.69 -2.74 5.64
N THR A 21 6.06 -3.17 4.56
CA THR A 21 6.10 -2.44 3.29
C THR A 21 5.03 -1.34 3.24
N VAL A 22 5.21 -0.34 2.38
CA VAL A 22 4.16 0.68 2.14
C VAL A 22 2.91 0.03 1.55
N ARG A 23 3.07 -1.01 0.73
CA ARG A 23 1.98 -1.85 0.21
C ARG A 23 1.15 -2.46 1.35
N ASP A 24 1.79 -2.96 2.40
CA ASP A 24 1.10 -3.54 3.57
C ASP A 24 0.30 -2.49 4.35
N ILE A 25 0.86 -1.29 4.50
CA ILE A 25 0.19 -0.17 5.16
C ILE A 25 -1.07 0.21 4.39
N LEU A 26 -0.96 0.38 3.07
CA LEU A 26 -2.09 0.76 2.22
C LEU A 26 -3.17 -0.31 2.15
N GLU A 27 -2.82 -1.60 2.12
CA GLU A 27 -3.82 -2.66 2.17
C GLU A 27 -4.65 -2.60 3.46
N VAL A 28 -4.00 -2.33 4.60
CA VAL A 28 -4.69 -2.26 5.90
C VAL A 28 -5.53 -0.99 6.04
N THR A 29 -5.09 0.15 5.51
CA THR A 29 -5.83 1.43 5.64
C THR A 29 -6.93 1.59 4.59
N GLU A 30 -6.70 1.13 3.36
CA GLU A 30 -7.60 1.32 2.23
C GLU A 30 -8.46 0.09 1.91
N GLY A 31 -8.14 -1.06 2.49
CA GLY A 31 -8.82 -2.33 2.30
C GLY A 31 -8.06 -3.34 1.44
N ALA A 32 -8.33 -4.62 1.68
CA ALA A 32 -7.66 -5.76 1.04
C ALA A 32 -7.78 -5.80 -0.50
N ASP A 33 -8.79 -5.13 -1.06
CA ASP A 33 -9.03 -5.06 -2.50
C ASP A 33 -8.37 -3.84 -3.17
N PHE A 34 -7.59 -3.01 -2.46
CA PHE A 34 -7.00 -1.78 -2.99
C PHE A 34 -6.23 -2.00 -4.30
N PHE A 35 -5.41 -3.06 -4.37
CA PHE A 35 -4.63 -3.40 -5.56
C PHE A 35 -5.38 -4.29 -6.57
N HIS A 36 -6.64 -4.62 -6.29
CA HIS A 36 -7.47 -5.48 -7.15
C HIS A 36 -8.69 -4.75 -7.73
N ARG A 37 -9.13 -3.64 -7.12
CA ARG A 37 -10.26 -2.83 -7.57
C ARG A 37 -9.89 -1.77 -8.60
N CYS A 38 -10.80 -1.48 -9.52
CA CYS A 38 -10.60 -0.44 -10.52
C CYS A 38 -10.43 0.95 -9.86
N MET A 39 -9.41 1.71 -10.26
CA MET A 39 -9.15 3.05 -9.73
C MET A 39 -10.21 4.08 -10.14
N PHE A 40 -10.94 3.83 -11.23
CA PHE A 40 -11.91 4.78 -11.80
C PHE A 40 -13.34 4.56 -11.28
N ARG A 41 -13.69 3.35 -10.85
CA ARG A 41 -15.03 3.00 -10.34
C ARG A 41 -14.96 1.88 -9.30
N ARG A 42 -15.80 1.95 -8.27
CA ARG A 42 -15.91 0.92 -7.21
C ARG A 42 -16.28 -0.47 -7.75
N ARG A 43 -17.04 -0.54 -8.84
CA ARG A 43 -17.34 -1.76 -9.61
C ARG A 43 -17.31 -1.40 -11.09
N CYS A 44 -16.38 -1.99 -11.83
CA CYS A 44 -16.59 -2.19 -13.26
C CYS A 44 -17.54 -3.39 -13.42
N GLY A 45 -18.40 -3.36 -14.44
CA GLY A 45 -19.10 -4.59 -14.82
C GLY A 45 -18.09 -5.65 -15.25
N ASP A 46 -18.45 -6.93 -15.12
CA ASP A 46 -17.62 -8.07 -15.54
C ASP A 46 -17.44 -8.15 -17.07
N GLU A 47 -18.05 -7.24 -17.82
CA GLU A 47 -17.91 -7.15 -19.27
C GLU A 47 -16.55 -6.56 -19.68
N PRO A 48 -15.87 -7.15 -20.67
CA PRO A 48 -14.53 -6.76 -21.12
C PRO A 48 -14.47 -5.43 -21.89
N THR A 49 -15.49 -4.57 -21.73
CA THR A 49 -15.72 -3.39 -22.57
C THR A 49 -15.08 -2.11 -22.02
N CYS A 50 -14.60 -2.11 -20.78
CA CYS A 50 -13.95 -0.94 -20.23
C CYS A 50 -12.53 -0.79 -20.81
N PHE A 51 -12.37 0.12 -21.78
CA PHE A 51 -11.08 0.47 -22.40
C PHE A 51 -9.96 0.77 -21.38
N LEU A 52 -10.30 1.33 -20.22
CA LEU A 52 -9.36 1.68 -19.18
C LEU A 52 -8.92 0.49 -18.30
N HIS A 53 -9.59 -0.67 -18.39
CA HIS A 53 -9.34 -1.78 -17.47
C HIS A 53 -7.93 -2.35 -17.62
N GLY A 54 -7.47 -2.59 -18.86
CA GLY A 54 -6.13 -3.10 -19.13
C GLY A 54 -5.03 -2.10 -18.72
N ILE A 55 -5.19 -0.84 -19.10
CA ILE A 55 -4.26 0.25 -18.76
C ILE A 55 -4.18 0.42 -17.24
N GLY A 56 -5.33 0.46 -16.57
CA GLY A 56 -5.41 0.62 -15.12
C GLY A 56 -4.82 -0.58 -14.37
N ALA A 57 -5.02 -1.80 -14.87
CA ALA A 57 -4.43 -2.99 -14.28
C ALA A 57 -2.89 -2.96 -14.36
N ALA A 58 -2.31 -2.61 -15.52
CA ALA A 58 -0.86 -2.49 -15.69
C ALA A 58 -0.25 -1.44 -14.74
N ILE A 59 -0.81 -0.22 -14.72
CA ILE A 59 -0.33 0.85 -13.84
C ILE A 59 -0.36 0.42 -12.37
N ARG A 60 -1.44 -0.26 -11.96
CA ARG A 60 -1.62 -0.72 -10.59
C ARG A 60 -0.65 -1.83 -10.23
N THR A 61 -0.36 -2.76 -11.15
CA THR A 61 0.65 -3.79 -10.95
C THR A 61 2.05 -3.19 -10.75
N ASP A 62 2.42 -2.21 -11.57
CA ASP A 62 3.70 -1.52 -11.44
C ASP A 62 3.79 -0.72 -10.13
N LEU A 63 2.71 -0.03 -9.77
CA LEU A 63 2.61 0.69 -8.51
C LEU A 63 2.72 -0.25 -7.30
N GLU A 64 2.00 -1.37 -7.31
CA GLU A 64 2.05 -2.36 -6.24
C GLU A 64 3.48 -2.89 -6.06
N ALA A 65 4.16 -3.23 -7.16
CA ALA A 65 5.54 -3.70 -7.12
C ALA A 65 6.49 -2.68 -6.48
N ARG A 66 6.35 -1.39 -6.83
CA ARG A 66 7.14 -0.30 -6.24
C ARG A 66 6.83 -0.10 -4.75
N LEU A 67 5.57 -0.14 -4.35
CA LEU A 67 5.18 0.03 -2.96
C LEU A 67 5.57 -1.16 -2.09
N LYS A 68 5.74 -2.34 -2.70
CA LYS A 68 6.24 -3.54 -2.04
C LYS A 68 7.76 -3.49 -1.82
N SER A 69 8.51 -2.71 -2.60
CA SER A 69 9.96 -2.53 -2.39
C SER A 69 10.29 -1.46 -1.35
N LEU A 70 9.33 -0.60 -0.97
CA LEU A 70 9.52 0.45 0.04
C LEU A 70 9.14 -0.06 1.43
N ILE A 71 10.04 0.05 2.39
CA ILE A 71 9.82 -0.34 3.80
C ILE A 71 9.61 0.89 4.69
N LEU A 72 8.85 0.70 5.77
CA LEU A 72 8.53 1.75 6.74
C LEU A 72 9.79 2.35 7.38
N ALA A 73 10.85 1.54 7.54
CA ALA A 73 12.11 2.00 8.09
C ALA A 73 12.78 3.10 7.24
N ASP A 74 12.75 2.97 5.91
CA ASP A 74 13.36 3.94 5.00
C ASP A 74 12.57 5.24 4.97
N LEU A 75 11.23 5.13 4.96
CA LEU A 75 10.33 6.29 5.11
C LEU A 75 10.58 7.07 6.40
N ALA A 76 10.80 6.37 7.51
CA ALA A 76 11.09 7.01 8.79
C ALA A 76 12.42 7.78 8.79
N ARG A 77 13.38 7.36 7.96
CA ARG A 77 14.67 8.06 7.76
C ARG A 77 14.58 9.19 6.73
N GLY A 78 13.50 9.26 5.96
CA GLY A 78 13.36 10.18 4.83
C GLY A 78 14.23 9.80 3.62
N GLU A 79 14.73 8.57 3.61
CA GLU A 79 15.50 8.02 2.50
C GLU A 79 14.49 7.49 1.46
N ASP A 80 14.66 7.88 0.20
CA ASP A 80 13.85 7.47 -0.97
C ASP A 80 12.57 8.26 -1.34
N LEU A 81 12.47 9.54 -0.97
CA LEU A 81 11.40 10.40 -1.51
C LEU A 81 11.69 10.98 -2.92
N GLN A 82 12.89 10.77 -3.47
CA GLN A 82 13.34 11.39 -4.73
C GLN A 82 13.70 10.38 -5.84
N GLY A 83 13.85 9.08 -5.53
CA GLY A 83 14.25 8.05 -6.50
C GLY A 83 13.09 7.44 -7.29
N ALA A 84 11.87 7.43 -6.74
CA ALA A 84 10.72 6.78 -7.36
C ALA A 84 10.05 7.57 -8.50
N VAL A 85 10.42 8.84 -8.70
CA VAL A 85 9.76 9.81 -9.62
C VAL A 85 10.71 10.32 -10.73
N ARG A 86 11.88 9.69 -10.91
CA ARG A 86 12.80 10.00 -12.02
C ARG A 86 12.83 8.87 -13.04
#